data_AF-A0A1G8MDS7-F1
#
_entry.id   AF-A0A1G8MDS7-F1
#
_cell.length_a   1.000
_cell.length_b   1.000
_cell.length_c   1.000
_cell.angle_alpha   90.00
_cell.angle_beta   90.00
_cell.angle_gamma   90.00
#
_symmetry.space_group_name_H-M   'P 1'
#
loop_
_entity.id
_entity.type
_entity.pdbx_description
1 polymer ?
#
loop_
_entity_poly.entity_id
_entity_poly.type
_entity_poly.pdbx_seq_one_letter_code
_entity_poly.pdbx_strand_id
1 'polypeptide(L)'
;MPLTRREILLGGAAICVPGAVSAALGLRWGGGHIGGFFPTASAAELTLPDTLIDYILERGGWSPSADDTVQGETLKADFVKAVILDYRDKPQERSAQAGLGLLALTLSVAQWGIDDPGGLPQDPAQNDWKAQTSHNTGKHLMSYGVGGVGIAHLDQGDLLAFMRYVLEAGLVPDDHRAAFTRLTVPSLYPATQGGVYGQLRAAGECAPLAIDVDLDGAAFKHFKNSHNVGYCQKYKNPALTSLDWQTFRTWIRAALRTKEGQRWVFRLWLEKYWDKSLARVPPGEGATEELLINVRLRNSLPACADKAVLAPALDADGRVQRELDEYAKCAPSAYDRRRALMLRPVVLYRHFTGAPPLNITQ
;
A
#
# COMPACT_ATOMS: atom_id res chain seq x y z
N MET A 1 -32.70 14.19 36.31
CA MET A 1 -31.87 14.87 35.30
C MET A 1 -30.41 14.58 35.60
N PRO A 2 -29.69 13.83 34.75
CA PRO A 2 -28.25 13.88 34.76
C PRO A 2 -27.61 14.13 33.38
N LEU A 3 -26.37 14.58 33.48
CA LEU A 3 -25.48 15.17 32.50
C LEU A 3 -25.10 14.26 31.32
N THR A 4 -24.99 14.91 30.16
CA THR A 4 -24.50 14.38 28.87
C THR A 4 -23.02 14.00 28.92
N ARG A 5 -22.70 12.74 28.58
CA ARG A 5 -21.36 12.27 28.22
C ARG A 5 -21.13 12.50 26.71
N ARG A 6 -20.12 13.30 26.37
CA ARG A 6 -19.51 13.30 25.03
C ARG A 6 -18.58 12.10 24.93
N GLU A 7 -18.89 11.15 24.06
CA GLU A 7 -17.96 10.08 23.67
C GLU A 7 -17.06 10.60 22.55
N ILE A 8 -15.76 10.57 22.80
CA ILE A 8 -14.69 10.84 21.84
C ILE A 8 -14.37 9.51 21.17
N LEU A 9 -14.74 9.39 19.89
CA LEU A 9 -14.37 8.27 19.01
C LEU A 9 -12.87 8.31 18.72
N LEU A 10 -12.13 7.39 19.35
CA LEU A 10 -10.70 7.16 19.10
C LEU A 10 -10.51 6.38 17.80
N GLY A 11 -9.89 7.01 16.81
CA GLY A 11 -9.46 6.40 15.55
C GLY A 11 -8.32 5.40 15.77
N GLY A 12 -8.64 4.13 15.93
CA GLY A 12 -7.69 3.02 15.97
C GLY A 12 -7.33 2.52 14.58
N ALA A 13 -6.07 2.69 14.17
CA ALA A 13 -5.50 2.00 13.01
C ALA A 13 -5.43 0.49 13.29
N ALA A 14 -6.41 -0.28 12.80
CA ALA A 14 -6.35 -1.75 12.86
C ALA A 14 -5.39 -2.30 11.80
N ILE A 15 -4.33 -2.94 12.27
CA ILE A 15 -3.43 -3.79 11.50
C ILE A 15 -3.82 -5.24 11.81
N CYS A 16 -4.11 -6.02 10.78
CA CYS A 16 -4.46 -7.43 10.87
C CYS A 16 -3.34 -8.23 11.55
N VAL A 17 -3.70 -9.05 12.53
CA VAL A 17 -2.84 -10.08 13.13
C VAL A 17 -3.36 -11.43 12.65
N PRO A 18 -2.55 -12.29 12.01
CA PRO A 18 -2.87 -13.71 11.94
C PRO A 18 -2.54 -14.33 13.30
N GLY A 19 -3.56 -14.54 14.12
CA GLY A 19 -3.49 -15.44 15.26
C GLY A 19 -3.93 -16.82 14.81
N ALA A 20 -2.99 -17.72 14.55
CA ALA A 20 -3.28 -19.14 14.45
C ALA A 20 -2.43 -19.86 15.49
N VAL A 21 -3.08 -20.22 16.60
CA VAL A 21 -2.65 -21.34 17.43
C VAL A 21 -2.81 -22.58 16.55
N SER A 22 -1.70 -23.22 16.19
CA SER A 22 -1.70 -24.60 15.74
C SER A 22 -0.69 -25.34 16.59
N ALA A 23 -1.24 -26.28 17.36
CA ALA A 23 -0.51 -27.17 18.23
C ALA A 23 0.56 -27.93 17.45
N ALA A 24 1.66 -28.15 18.15
CA ALA A 24 2.79 -28.96 17.71
C ALA A 24 2.36 -30.36 17.28
N LEU A 25 2.73 -30.74 16.06
CA LEU A 25 3.08 -32.11 15.71
C LEU A 25 4.33 -32.03 14.85
N GLY A 26 5.44 -32.47 15.43
CA GLY A 26 6.76 -32.43 14.81
C GLY A 26 6.83 -33.35 13.60
N LEU A 27 7.31 -32.81 12.49
CA LEU A 27 7.94 -33.57 11.43
C LEU A 27 9.23 -32.87 11.04
N ARG A 28 10.31 -33.51 11.48
CA ARG A 28 11.70 -33.21 11.18
C ARG A 28 11.91 -33.38 9.68
N TRP A 29 12.24 -32.31 8.96
CA TRP A 29 12.82 -32.41 7.61
C TRP A 29 14.21 -31.76 7.62
N GLY A 30 15.19 -32.57 7.20
CA GLY A 30 16.61 -32.28 7.28
C GLY A 30 17.07 -31.18 6.34
N GLY A 31 18.26 -30.67 6.64
CA GLY A 31 18.90 -29.58 5.91
C GLY A 31 19.19 -29.90 4.45
N GLY A 32 19.26 -28.83 3.66
CA GLY A 32 19.66 -28.86 2.26
C GLY A 32 19.81 -27.43 1.73
N HIS A 33 21.07 -26.99 1.64
CA HIS A 33 21.62 -25.97 0.73
C HIS A 33 20.85 -24.65 0.51
N ILE A 34 21.40 -23.59 1.12
CA ILE A 34 21.27 -22.20 0.69
C ILE A 34 22.06 -22.05 -0.62
N GLY A 35 21.36 -22.19 -1.74
CA GLY A 35 21.87 -21.89 -3.08
C GLY A 35 21.10 -20.70 -3.65
N GLY A 36 21.83 -19.63 -3.99
CA GLY A 36 21.27 -18.41 -4.54
C GLY A 36 20.43 -18.69 -5.79
N PHE A 37 19.17 -18.26 -5.73
CA PHE A 37 18.32 -18.09 -6.89
C PHE A 37 17.95 -16.61 -6.94
N PHE A 38 18.79 -15.81 -7.60
CA PHE A 38 18.31 -14.59 -8.21
C PHE A 38 17.64 -15.02 -9.52
N PRO A 39 16.33 -14.81 -9.70
CA PRO A 39 15.80 -14.86 -11.05
C PRO A 39 16.40 -13.66 -11.78
N THR A 40 17.40 -13.89 -12.62
CA THR A 40 17.64 -13.06 -13.81
C THR A 40 16.44 -13.29 -14.73
N ALA A 41 15.31 -12.68 -14.40
CA ALA A 41 14.18 -12.67 -15.29
C ALA A 41 14.49 -11.66 -16.40
N SER A 42 14.78 -12.18 -17.59
CA SER A 42 14.42 -11.51 -18.83
C SER A 42 12.89 -11.44 -18.90
N ALA A 43 12.28 -10.58 -18.06
CA ALA A 43 10.91 -10.16 -18.20
C ALA A 43 10.93 -8.96 -19.14
N ALA A 44 10.09 -8.98 -20.18
CA ALA A 44 9.78 -7.77 -20.93
C ALA A 44 9.46 -6.67 -19.91
N GLU A 45 10.34 -5.68 -19.82
CA GLU A 45 10.32 -4.69 -18.75
C GLU A 45 8.95 -4.03 -18.77
N LEU A 46 8.20 -4.16 -17.66
CA LEU A 46 6.93 -3.47 -17.47
C LEU A 46 7.24 -1.96 -17.50
N THR A 47 7.23 -1.40 -18.70
CA THR A 47 7.57 0.00 -18.91
C THR A 47 6.31 0.77 -18.57
N LEU A 48 6.23 1.22 -17.32
CA LEU A 48 5.17 2.12 -16.88
C LEU A 48 5.21 3.38 -17.74
N PRO A 49 4.11 3.74 -18.43
CA PRO A 49 4.09 4.93 -19.26
C PRO A 49 4.46 6.17 -18.45
N ASP A 50 5.40 6.96 -18.96
CA ASP A 50 5.88 8.16 -18.27
C ASP A 50 4.75 9.15 -18.00
N THR A 51 3.84 9.31 -18.94
CA THR A 51 2.67 10.19 -18.82
C THR A 51 1.74 9.79 -17.67
N LEU A 52 1.56 8.50 -17.42
CA LEU A 52 0.77 7.96 -16.31
C LEU A 52 1.44 8.26 -14.96
N ILE A 53 2.75 8.01 -14.86
CA ILE A 53 3.53 8.30 -13.65
C ILE A 53 3.52 9.79 -13.37
N ASP A 54 3.87 10.61 -14.35
CA ASP A 54 3.97 12.06 -14.19
C ASP A 54 2.66 12.66 -13.73
N TYR A 55 1.54 12.19 -14.29
CA TYR A 55 0.23 12.63 -13.85
C TYR A 55 -0.07 12.22 -12.40
N ILE A 56 0.20 10.98 -12.00
CA ILE A 56 -0.02 10.53 -10.61
C ILE A 56 0.86 11.35 -9.65
N LEU A 57 2.12 11.61 -10.01
CA LEU A 57 3.04 12.40 -9.20
C LEU A 57 2.56 13.85 -9.06
N GLU A 58 2.18 14.49 -10.15
CA GLU A 58 1.60 15.84 -10.15
C GLU A 58 0.38 15.91 -9.23
N ARG A 59 -0.56 14.97 -9.38
CA ARG A 59 -1.80 14.90 -8.60
C ARG A 59 -1.59 14.57 -7.12
N GLY A 60 -0.49 13.90 -6.79
CA GLY A 60 -0.09 13.66 -5.41
C GLY A 60 0.75 14.79 -4.80
N GLY A 61 0.90 15.93 -5.47
CA GLY A 61 1.69 17.07 -4.99
C GLY A 61 3.19 16.77 -4.88
N TRP A 62 3.68 15.78 -5.64
CA TRP A 62 5.07 15.36 -5.59
C TRP A 62 5.99 16.36 -6.30
N SER A 63 7.19 16.53 -5.73
CA SER A 63 8.30 17.30 -6.30
C SER A 63 9.61 16.79 -5.68
N PRO A 64 10.78 17.16 -6.24
CA PRO A 64 12.08 16.88 -5.61
C PRO A 64 12.24 17.47 -4.21
N SER A 65 11.39 18.41 -3.81
CA SER A 65 11.36 19.01 -2.47
C SER A 65 10.17 18.53 -1.62
N ALA A 66 9.33 17.63 -2.14
CA ALA A 66 8.16 17.13 -1.42
C ALA A 66 8.55 16.45 -0.11
N ASP A 67 7.60 16.40 0.81
CA ASP A 67 7.81 15.85 2.15
C ASP A 67 6.59 15.05 2.59
N ASP A 68 6.69 14.38 3.74
CA ASP A 68 5.67 13.51 4.33
C ASP A 68 4.47 14.31 4.86
N THR A 69 3.74 14.90 3.92
CA THR A 69 2.54 15.68 4.17
C THR A 69 1.40 15.08 3.35
N VAL A 70 0.29 14.78 4.00
CA VAL A 70 -0.97 14.42 3.33
C VAL A 70 -1.64 15.69 2.85
N GLN A 71 -1.98 15.75 1.56
CA GLN A 71 -2.55 16.94 0.93
C GLN A 71 -3.99 16.75 0.42
N GLY A 72 -4.62 15.59 0.69
CA GLY A 72 -5.95 15.29 0.18
C GLY A 72 -5.91 15.02 -1.32
N GLU A 73 -5.04 14.10 -1.72
CA GLU A 73 -4.69 13.79 -3.09
C GLU A 73 -5.91 13.32 -3.90
N THR A 74 -6.02 13.80 -5.14
CA THR A 74 -7.18 13.52 -6.02
C THR A 74 -6.76 13.31 -7.46
N LEU A 75 -7.49 12.46 -8.19
CA LEU A 75 -7.35 12.32 -9.64
C LEU A 75 -8.52 13.02 -10.36
N LYS A 76 -8.29 13.64 -11.53
CA LYS A 76 -9.41 14.13 -12.35
C LYS A 76 -10.22 12.99 -12.93
N ALA A 77 -11.54 13.15 -13.00
CA ALA A 77 -12.46 12.16 -13.57
C ALA A 77 -12.10 11.76 -15.01
N ASP A 78 -11.75 12.72 -15.88
CA ASP A 78 -11.41 12.46 -17.28
C ASP A 78 -10.14 11.60 -17.45
N PHE A 79 -9.17 11.78 -16.57
CA PHE A 79 -7.97 10.93 -16.56
C PHE A 79 -8.32 9.50 -16.17
N VAL A 80 -9.13 9.34 -15.11
CA VAL A 80 -9.59 8.01 -14.67
C VAL A 80 -10.38 7.31 -15.77
N LYS A 81 -11.27 8.05 -16.44
CA LYS A 81 -12.00 7.57 -17.63
C LYS A 81 -11.04 7.11 -18.72
N ALA A 82 -10.05 7.94 -19.09
CA ALA A 82 -9.10 7.61 -20.13
C ALA A 82 -8.32 6.31 -19.84
N VAL A 83 -7.84 6.12 -18.62
CA VAL A 83 -7.12 4.91 -18.21
C VAL A 83 -8.04 3.67 -18.23
N ILE A 84 -9.28 3.80 -17.75
CA ILE A 84 -10.27 2.71 -17.79
C ILE A 84 -10.61 2.31 -19.24
N LEU A 85 -10.82 3.30 -20.11
CA LEU A 85 -11.14 3.06 -21.52
C LEU A 85 -9.96 2.45 -22.28
N ASP A 86 -8.73 2.89 -22.00
CA ASP A 86 -7.53 2.29 -22.59
C ASP A 86 -7.39 0.80 -22.21
N TYR A 87 -7.65 0.45 -20.95
CA TYR A 87 -7.71 -0.97 -20.53
C TYR A 87 -8.84 -1.74 -21.21
N ARG A 88 -10.05 -1.17 -21.28
CA ARG A 88 -11.20 -1.81 -21.95
C ARG A 88 -10.87 -2.14 -23.41
N ASP A 89 -10.25 -1.18 -24.10
CA ASP A 89 -9.95 -1.30 -25.53
C ASP A 89 -8.74 -2.20 -25.79
N LYS A 90 -7.82 -2.32 -24.82
CA LYS A 90 -6.55 -3.04 -24.95
C LYS A 90 -6.20 -3.87 -23.69
N PRO A 91 -7.05 -4.83 -23.28
CA PRO A 91 -6.90 -5.50 -21.97
C PRO A 91 -5.66 -6.41 -21.87
N GLN A 92 -5.03 -6.73 -23.02
CA GLN A 92 -3.81 -7.53 -23.09
C GLN A 92 -2.53 -6.67 -23.15
N GLU A 93 -2.65 -5.35 -23.35
CA GLU A 93 -1.48 -4.46 -23.36
C GLU A 93 -0.98 -4.20 -21.93
N ARG A 94 0.32 -4.38 -21.72
CA ARG A 94 0.96 -4.23 -20.40
C ARG A 94 0.83 -2.82 -19.83
N SER A 95 0.91 -1.79 -20.68
CA SER A 95 0.70 -0.39 -20.31
C SER A 95 -0.71 -0.15 -19.78
N ALA A 96 -1.72 -0.66 -20.49
CA ALA A 96 -3.13 -0.50 -20.12
C ALA A 96 -3.46 -1.28 -18.82
N GLN A 97 -2.94 -2.51 -18.69
CA GLN A 97 -2.99 -3.29 -17.45
C GLN A 97 -2.37 -2.52 -16.28
N ALA A 98 -1.16 -1.98 -16.46
CA ALA A 98 -0.49 -1.21 -15.42
C ALA A 98 -1.28 0.05 -15.02
N GLY A 99 -1.87 0.76 -16.00
CA GLY A 99 -2.78 1.88 -15.77
C GLY A 99 -3.91 1.53 -14.82
N LEU A 100 -4.65 0.47 -15.11
CA LEU A 100 -5.74 0.01 -14.26
C LEU A 100 -5.24 -0.43 -12.88
N GLY A 101 -4.09 -1.10 -12.80
CA GLY A 101 -3.46 -1.50 -11.54
C GLY A 101 -3.05 -0.31 -10.65
N LEU A 102 -2.58 0.79 -11.24
CA LEU A 102 -2.27 2.02 -10.50
C LEU A 102 -3.52 2.83 -10.11
N LEU A 103 -4.61 2.74 -10.88
CA LEU A 103 -5.91 3.25 -10.42
C LEU A 103 -6.40 2.49 -9.18
N ALA A 104 -6.27 1.16 -9.16
CA ALA A 104 -6.63 0.38 -7.98
C ALA A 104 -5.76 0.77 -6.77
N LEU A 105 -4.46 1.00 -6.97
CA LEU A 105 -3.55 1.50 -5.92
C LEU A 105 -4.03 2.86 -5.37
N THR A 106 -4.20 3.85 -6.23
CA THR A 106 -4.55 5.22 -5.81
C THR A 106 -5.94 5.28 -5.16
N LEU A 107 -6.97 4.69 -5.76
CA LEU A 107 -8.35 4.83 -5.29
C LEU A 107 -8.66 3.91 -4.10
N SER A 108 -8.20 2.65 -4.11
CA SER A 108 -8.57 1.68 -3.08
C SER A 108 -7.54 1.56 -1.95
N VAL A 109 -6.25 1.77 -2.25
CA VAL A 109 -5.17 1.64 -1.27
C VAL A 109 -4.86 2.98 -0.64
N ALA A 110 -4.47 3.96 -1.46
CA ALA A 110 -4.11 5.31 -1.07
C ALA A 110 -5.31 6.15 -0.64
N GLN A 111 -6.52 5.73 -1.03
CA GLN A 111 -7.78 6.41 -0.69
C GLN A 111 -7.85 7.82 -1.25
N TRP A 112 -7.22 8.03 -2.41
CA TRP A 112 -7.30 9.27 -3.15
C TRP A 112 -8.74 9.54 -3.59
N GLY A 113 -9.07 10.81 -3.69
CA GLY A 113 -10.38 11.25 -4.16
C GLY A 113 -10.44 11.42 -5.67
N ILE A 114 -11.61 11.84 -6.14
CA ILE A 114 -11.81 12.34 -7.50
C ILE A 114 -12.05 13.84 -7.44
N ASP A 115 -11.28 14.58 -8.24
CA ASP A 115 -11.47 16.00 -8.47
C ASP A 115 -12.60 16.20 -9.49
N ASP A 116 -13.42 17.23 -9.27
CA ASP A 116 -14.61 17.53 -10.07
C ASP A 116 -15.51 16.30 -10.34
N PRO A 117 -16.13 15.68 -9.31
CA PRO A 117 -16.88 14.42 -9.46
C PRO A 117 -18.25 14.58 -10.15
N GLY A 118 -18.50 15.69 -10.85
CA GLY A 118 -19.75 15.95 -11.55
C GLY A 118 -20.07 14.85 -12.58
N GLY A 119 -21.28 14.28 -12.51
CA GLY A 119 -21.71 13.22 -13.42
C GLY A 119 -21.27 11.80 -13.04
N LEU A 120 -20.46 11.65 -11.99
CA LEU A 120 -20.12 10.33 -11.45
C LEU A 120 -21.30 9.72 -10.69
N PRO A 121 -21.37 8.38 -10.61
CA PRO A 121 -22.32 7.71 -9.74
C PRO A 121 -22.06 8.04 -8.26
N GLN A 122 -23.00 7.65 -7.39
CA GLN A 122 -22.83 7.79 -5.95
C GLN A 122 -21.53 7.13 -5.48
N ASP A 123 -20.75 7.84 -4.66
CA ASP A 123 -19.54 7.32 -4.03
C ASP A 123 -19.91 6.17 -3.07
N PRO A 124 -19.38 4.94 -3.27
CA PRO A 124 -19.61 3.84 -2.34
C PRO A 124 -19.17 4.15 -0.91
N ALA A 125 -18.20 5.05 -0.74
CA ALA A 125 -17.70 5.48 0.56
C ALA A 125 -18.52 6.62 1.18
N GLN A 126 -19.60 7.06 0.50
CA GLN A 126 -20.55 8.07 0.96
C GLN A 126 -19.85 9.37 1.40
N ASN A 127 -18.79 9.76 0.69
CA ASN A 127 -17.95 10.91 1.03
C ASN A 127 -17.71 11.82 -0.19
N ASP A 128 -18.69 11.92 -1.09
CA ASP A 128 -18.64 12.78 -2.28
C ASP A 128 -17.35 12.60 -3.11
N TRP A 129 -16.82 11.38 -3.19
CA TRP A 129 -15.56 11.08 -3.85
C TRP A 129 -14.33 11.81 -3.28
N LYS A 130 -14.43 12.45 -2.11
CA LYS A 130 -13.28 13.09 -1.45
C LYS A 130 -12.26 12.05 -0.99
N ALA A 131 -11.00 12.48 -0.91
CA ALA A 131 -9.94 11.69 -0.31
C ALA A 131 -10.29 11.34 1.15
N GLN A 132 -9.93 10.12 1.57
CA GLN A 132 -10.11 9.66 2.96
C GLN A 132 -8.78 9.52 3.71
N THR A 133 -7.75 10.19 3.21
CA THR A 133 -6.45 10.26 3.87
C THR A 133 -6.56 11.08 5.15
N SER A 134 -5.83 10.65 6.19
CA SER A 134 -5.74 11.32 7.48
C SER A 134 -4.28 11.40 7.89
N HIS A 135 -3.96 12.22 8.90
CA HIS A 135 -2.61 12.29 9.47
C HIS A 135 -2.10 10.93 10.02
N ASN A 136 -3.01 9.97 10.25
CA ASN A 136 -2.68 8.60 10.67
C ASN A 136 -2.66 7.60 9.51
N THR A 137 -3.01 8.02 8.30
CA THR A 137 -3.07 7.16 7.11
C THR A 137 -1.72 7.24 6.40
N GLY A 138 -0.85 6.24 6.62
CA GLY A 138 0.48 6.15 6.01
C GLY A 138 0.51 5.76 4.52
N LYS A 139 -0.48 6.15 3.71
CA LYS A 139 -0.67 5.66 2.33
C LYS A 139 -0.69 6.79 1.32
N HIS A 140 0.46 7.42 1.12
CA HIS A 140 0.67 8.54 0.21
C HIS A 140 2.11 8.50 -0.34
N LEU A 141 2.40 9.32 -1.37
CA LEU A 141 3.67 9.22 -2.13
C LEU A 141 4.91 9.40 -1.25
N MET A 142 4.83 10.31 -0.28
CA MET A 142 5.92 10.65 0.63
C MET A 142 5.76 10.03 2.01
N SER A 143 5.00 8.94 2.14
CA SER A 143 4.87 8.24 3.43
C SER A 143 6.20 7.62 3.83
N TYR A 144 6.80 8.09 4.92
CA TYR A 144 7.99 7.45 5.52
C TYR A 144 8.12 7.69 7.03
N GLY A 145 7.22 8.48 7.63
CA GLY A 145 7.08 8.78 9.04
C GLY A 145 5.89 8.10 9.71
N VAL A 146 4.85 7.71 8.94
CA VAL A 146 3.67 7.00 9.46
C VAL A 146 3.30 5.85 8.54
N GLY A 147 3.07 4.66 9.11
CA GLY A 147 2.47 3.53 8.36
C GLY A 147 3.21 3.10 7.09
N GLY A 148 4.50 2.75 7.16
CA GLY A 148 5.23 2.16 6.03
C GLY A 148 5.90 3.18 5.10
N VAL A 149 6.27 2.71 3.90
CA VAL A 149 6.98 3.51 2.89
C VAL A 149 6.15 3.62 1.61
N GLY A 150 5.91 4.84 1.15
CA GLY A 150 5.16 5.16 -0.06
C GLY A 150 3.70 4.67 -0.05
N ILE A 151 3.03 4.76 -1.21
CA ILE A 151 1.61 4.37 -1.35
C ILE A 151 1.41 2.85 -1.17
N ALA A 152 2.35 2.04 -1.66
CA ALA A 152 2.27 0.58 -1.56
C ALA A 152 2.40 0.08 -0.10
N HIS A 153 2.75 0.96 0.84
CA HIS A 153 2.77 0.68 2.28
C HIS A 153 3.68 -0.52 2.61
N LEU A 154 4.99 -0.36 2.32
CA LEU A 154 6.03 -1.38 2.46
C LEU A 154 6.40 -1.62 3.94
N ASP A 155 5.47 -2.13 4.73
CA ASP A 155 5.60 -2.23 6.19
C ASP A 155 6.29 -3.51 6.66
N GLN A 156 6.22 -4.59 5.87
CA GLN A 156 6.79 -5.91 6.17
C GLN A 156 7.29 -6.63 4.90
N GLY A 157 8.53 -7.10 4.91
CA GLY A 157 9.12 -7.95 3.85
C GLY A 157 9.78 -7.16 2.72
N ASP A 158 9.06 -6.23 2.09
CA ASP A 158 9.58 -5.47 0.94
C ASP A 158 10.41 -4.26 1.33
N LEU A 159 10.34 -3.86 2.60
CA LEU A 159 11.09 -2.72 3.11
C LEU A 159 12.59 -2.88 2.85
N LEU A 160 13.13 -4.07 3.12
CA LEU A 160 14.55 -4.35 2.89
C LEU A 160 14.90 -4.30 1.40
N ALA A 161 14.00 -4.73 0.52
CA ALA A 161 14.21 -4.64 -0.92
C ALA A 161 14.27 -3.18 -1.38
N PHE A 162 13.38 -2.32 -0.87
CA PHE A 162 13.44 -0.90 -1.18
C PHE A 162 14.70 -0.23 -0.64
N MET A 163 15.12 -0.57 0.59
CA MET A 163 16.38 -0.05 1.14
C MET A 163 17.61 -0.50 0.34
N ARG A 164 17.63 -1.73 -0.18
CA ARG A 164 18.68 -2.16 -1.11
C ARG A 164 18.67 -1.35 -2.40
N TYR A 165 17.49 -1.09 -2.98
CA TYR A 165 17.37 -0.18 -4.11
C TYR A 165 17.96 1.20 -3.79
N VAL A 166 17.70 1.77 -2.61
CA VAL A 166 18.27 3.07 -2.21
C VAL A 166 19.81 3.04 -2.17
N LEU A 167 20.42 1.94 -1.71
CA LEU A 167 21.88 1.74 -1.72
C LEU A 167 22.44 1.61 -3.15
N GLU A 168 21.76 0.82 -3.99
CA GLU A 168 22.16 0.53 -5.36
C GLU A 168 22.02 1.74 -6.29
N ALA A 169 21.02 2.58 -6.02
CA ALA A 169 20.80 3.84 -6.73
C ALA A 169 21.83 4.94 -6.39
N GLY A 170 22.77 4.68 -5.47
CA GLY A 170 23.80 5.64 -5.09
C GLY A 170 23.28 6.85 -4.32
N LEU A 171 22.11 6.74 -3.70
CA LEU A 171 21.47 7.84 -2.97
C LEU A 171 22.04 8.03 -1.56
N VAL A 172 22.79 7.05 -1.05
CA VAL A 172 23.42 7.09 0.27
C VAL A 172 24.90 7.44 0.10
N PRO A 173 25.38 8.58 0.62
CA PRO A 173 26.79 8.93 0.65
C PRO A 173 27.66 7.89 1.36
N ASP A 174 28.93 7.82 0.99
CA ASP A 174 29.86 6.77 1.43
C ASP A 174 30.04 6.72 2.96
N ASP A 175 30.09 7.88 3.61
CA ASP A 175 30.21 8.03 5.07
C ASP A 175 28.97 7.52 5.84
N HIS A 176 27.81 7.49 5.19
CA HIS A 176 26.56 6.96 5.76
C HIS A 176 26.22 5.54 5.28
N ARG A 177 26.93 5.03 4.28
CA ARG A 177 26.60 3.76 3.61
C ARG A 177 26.63 2.56 4.54
N ALA A 178 27.62 2.50 5.44
CA ALA A 178 27.72 1.41 6.42
C ALA A 178 26.53 1.38 7.39
N ALA A 179 26.13 2.55 7.90
CA ALA A 179 25.00 2.68 8.81
C ALA A 179 23.68 2.25 8.15
N PHE A 180 23.42 2.71 6.91
CA PHE A 180 22.20 2.34 6.19
C PHE A 180 22.23 0.86 5.74
N THR A 181 23.39 0.34 5.33
CA THR A 181 23.55 -1.09 4.96
C THR A 181 23.18 -2.02 6.11
N ARG A 182 23.60 -1.69 7.34
CA ARG A 182 23.23 -2.45 8.55
C ARG A 182 21.72 -2.61 8.68
N LEU A 183 20.92 -1.59 8.34
CA LEU A 183 19.46 -1.64 8.44
C LEU A 183 18.81 -2.59 7.42
N THR A 184 19.55 -3.02 6.39
CA THR A 184 19.07 -3.99 5.40
C THR A 184 19.24 -5.45 5.84
N VAL A 185 19.86 -5.69 7.00
CA VAL A 185 20.20 -7.03 7.49
C VAL A 185 18.98 -7.70 8.13
N PRO A 186 18.51 -8.86 7.60
CA PRO A 186 17.33 -9.57 8.12
C PRO A 186 17.38 -9.91 9.61
N SER A 187 18.55 -10.29 10.14
CA SER A 187 18.72 -10.67 11.54
C SER A 187 18.51 -9.52 12.52
N LEU A 188 18.50 -8.27 12.05
CA LEU A 188 18.14 -7.10 12.84
C LEU A 188 16.65 -7.10 13.22
N TYR A 189 15.82 -7.89 12.53
CA TYR A 189 14.36 -7.94 12.68
C TYR A 189 13.91 -9.35 13.10
N PRO A 190 14.17 -9.77 14.35
CA PRO A 190 14.04 -11.17 14.78
C PRO A 190 12.61 -11.73 14.71
N ALA A 191 11.59 -10.86 14.73
CA ALA A 191 10.19 -11.27 14.70
C ALA A 191 9.71 -11.75 13.31
N THR A 192 10.32 -11.28 12.23
CA THR A 192 9.83 -11.54 10.85
C THR A 192 10.93 -11.85 9.84
N GLN A 193 12.20 -11.60 10.18
CA GLN A 193 13.36 -11.67 9.27
C GLN A 193 13.18 -10.86 7.96
N GLY A 194 12.23 -9.91 7.91
CA GLY A 194 11.78 -9.27 6.68
C GLY A 194 11.85 -7.74 6.67
N GLY A 195 12.52 -7.11 7.65
CA GLY A 195 12.39 -5.66 7.84
C GLY A 195 11.00 -5.31 8.37
N VAL A 196 10.94 -4.67 9.53
CA VAL A 196 9.67 -4.26 10.14
C VAL A 196 9.70 -2.76 10.31
N TYR A 197 8.96 -2.05 9.45
CA TYR A 197 8.84 -0.59 9.53
C TYR A 197 8.48 -0.14 10.95
N GLY A 198 7.56 -0.88 11.60
CA GLY A 198 7.14 -0.56 12.97
C GLY A 198 8.27 -0.58 13.99
N GLN A 199 9.26 -1.46 13.84
CA GLN A 199 10.42 -1.52 14.75
C GLN A 199 11.36 -0.33 14.52
N LEU A 200 11.62 0.05 13.27
CA LEU A 200 12.40 1.24 12.93
C LEU A 200 11.72 2.51 13.44
N ARG A 201 10.43 2.65 13.17
CA ARG A 201 9.63 3.79 13.64
C ARG A 201 9.62 3.87 15.17
N ALA A 202 9.43 2.75 15.86
CA ALA A 202 9.45 2.72 17.33
C ALA A 202 10.83 3.11 17.90
N ALA A 203 11.93 2.79 17.22
CA ALA A 203 13.28 3.16 17.68
C ALA A 203 13.49 4.69 17.73
N GLY A 204 12.79 5.46 16.90
CA GLY A 204 12.78 6.92 16.96
C GLY A 204 11.62 7.49 17.76
N GLU A 205 10.38 7.08 17.44
CA GLU A 205 9.17 7.62 18.08
C GLU A 205 9.13 7.32 19.58
N CYS A 206 9.73 6.23 20.05
CA CYS A 206 9.72 5.87 21.48
C CYS A 206 11.03 6.24 22.19
N ALA A 207 11.93 6.97 21.53
CA ALA A 207 13.17 7.43 22.13
C ALA A 207 12.90 8.58 23.12
N PRO A 208 13.71 8.71 24.20
CA PRO A 208 13.57 9.81 25.17
C PRO A 208 13.75 11.20 24.53
N LEU A 209 14.56 11.28 23.47
CA LEU A 209 14.77 12.49 22.69
C LEU A 209 14.13 12.30 21.31
N ALA A 210 13.17 13.18 20.98
CA ALA A 210 12.57 13.20 19.66
C ALA A 210 13.60 13.63 18.61
N ILE A 211 13.65 12.90 17.50
CA ILE A 211 14.43 13.28 16.31
C ILE A 211 13.48 13.79 15.26
N ASP A 212 13.52 15.10 15.00
CA ASP A 212 12.69 15.79 14.02
C ASP A 212 13.48 16.44 12.88
N VAL A 213 14.77 16.17 12.79
CA VAL A 213 15.65 16.57 11.67
C VAL A 213 16.33 15.36 11.04
N ASP A 214 16.62 15.45 9.75
CA ASP A 214 17.45 14.48 9.04
C ASP A 214 18.95 14.61 9.42
N LEU A 215 19.80 13.79 8.79
CA LEU A 215 21.25 13.82 9.02
C LEU A 215 21.93 15.08 8.47
N ASP A 216 21.28 15.82 7.55
CA ASP A 216 21.75 17.08 6.99
C ASP A 216 21.24 18.32 7.78
N GLY A 217 20.47 18.09 8.86
CA GLY A 217 19.87 19.12 9.70
C GLY A 217 18.55 19.71 9.19
N ALA A 218 17.99 19.23 8.08
CA ALA A 218 16.69 19.69 7.59
C ALA A 218 15.54 19.03 8.37
N ALA A 219 14.54 19.83 8.74
CA ALA A 219 13.40 19.35 9.50
C ALA A 219 12.56 18.35 8.68
N PHE A 220 12.15 17.26 9.32
CA PHE A 220 11.14 16.36 8.79
C PHE A 220 9.76 17.00 8.92
N LYS A 221 9.16 17.40 7.80
CA LYS A 221 7.78 17.93 7.78
C LYS A 221 6.79 16.78 7.80
N HIS A 222 6.62 16.18 8.98
CA HIS A 222 5.72 15.06 9.23
C HIS A 222 4.81 15.35 10.41
N PHE A 223 3.76 14.54 10.56
CA PHE A 223 2.83 14.66 11.67
C PHE A 223 3.49 14.26 12.99
N LYS A 224 3.43 15.14 14.00
CA LYS A 224 3.77 14.80 15.38
C LYS A 224 2.60 14.06 16.00
N ASN A 225 2.76 12.75 16.20
CA ASN A 225 1.77 11.92 16.89
C ASN A 225 2.20 11.69 18.35
N SER A 226 1.22 11.64 19.25
CA SER A 226 1.47 11.30 20.64
C SER A 226 1.94 9.84 20.77
N HIS A 227 2.95 9.61 21.60
CA HIS A 227 3.48 8.27 21.88
C HIS A 227 2.36 7.32 22.35
N ASN A 228 2.09 6.28 21.57
CA ASN A 228 1.24 5.19 22.03
C ASN A 228 2.11 4.14 22.74
N VAL A 229 1.99 4.04 24.07
CA VAL A 229 2.76 3.09 24.89
C VAL A 229 2.62 1.65 24.38
N GLY A 230 1.41 1.25 23.96
CA GLY A 230 1.16 -0.08 23.40
C GLY A 230 1.89 -0.31 22.08
N TYR A 231 2.02 0.72 21.24
CA TYR A 231 2.82 0.66 20.02
C TYR A 231 4.30 0.46 20.34
N CYS A 232 4.83 1.27 21.27
CA CYS A 232 6.23 1.19 21.70
C CYS A 232 6.59 -0.19 22.28
N GLN A 233 5.69 -0.78 23.08
CA GLN A 233 5.88 -2.12 23.62
C GLN A 233 5.82 -3.19 22.52
N LYS A 234 4.84 -3.11 21.61
CA LYS A 234 4.65 -4.07 20.51
C LYS A 234 5.84 -4.12 19.56
N TYR A 235 6.42 -2.96 19.23
CA TYR A 235 7.47 -2.84 18.22
C TYR A 235 8.86 -2.58 18.81
N LYS A 236 9.03 -2.75 20.13
CA LYS A 236 10.34 -2.58 20.78
C LYS A 236 11.38 -3.50 20.12
N ASN A 237 12.47 -2.90 19.68
CA ASN A 237 13.64 -3.63 19.19
C ASN A 237 14.90 -3.00 19.82
N PRO A 238 15.55 -3.64 20.80
CA PRO A 238 16.72 -3.08 21.48
C PRO A 238 17.97 -3.01 20.60
N ALA A 239 17.97 -3.68 19.44
CA ALA A 239 19.06 -3.57 18.48
C ALA A 239 18.95 -2.31 17.60
N LEU A 240 17.82 -1.57 17.65
CA LEU A 240 17.63 -0.34 16.89
C LEU A 240 17.71 0.88 17.81
N THR A 241 18.28 1.96 17.29
CA THR A 241 18.46 3.22 17.99
C THR A 241 17.68 4.36 17.32
N SER A 242 17.60 5.50 17.99
CA SER A 242 17.02 6.70 17.37
C SER A 242 17.83 7.17 16.16
N LEU A 243 19.16 7.02 16.17
CA LEU A 243 20.02 7.29 15.01
C LEU A 243 19.71 6.37 13.82
N ASP A 244 19.35 5.10 14.06
CA ASP A 244 18.93 4.18 12.99
C ASP A 244 17.64 4.66 12.32
N TRP A 245 16.70 5.18 13.11
CA TRP A 245 15.48 5.81 12.59
C TRP A 245 15.80 7.06 11.77
N GLN A 246 16.68 7.94 12.26
CA GLN A 246 17.11 9.14 11.53
C GLN A 246 17.78 8.77 10.20
N THR A 247 18.68 7.79 10.22
CA THR A 247 19.39 7.25 9.05
C THR A 247 18.40 6.68 8.04
N PHE A 248 17.46 5.85 8.50
CA PHE A 248 16.40 5.31 7.66
C PHE A 248 15.59 6.42 6.99
N ARG A 249 15.02 7.34 7.77
CA ARG A 249 14.15 8.40 7.24
C ARG A 249 14.85 9.30 6.25
N THR A 250 16.09 9.68 6.51
CA THR A 250 16.87 10.58 5.64
C THR A 250 16.95 10.02 4.23
N TRP A 251 17.36 8.76 4.10
CA TRP A 251 17.62 8.14 2.80
C TRP A 251 16.37 7.61 2.13
N ILE A 252 15.34 7.19 2.89
CA ILE A 252 14.02 6.89 2.32
C ILE A 252 13.38 8.16 1.75
N ARG A 253 13.45 9.29 2.46
CA ARG A 253 12.96 10.58 1.94
C ARG A 253 13.71 10.99 0.67
N ALA A 254 15.04 10.84 0.64
CA ALA A 254 15.84 11.13 -0.55
C ALA A 254 15.38 10.27 -1.75
N ALA A 255 15.14 8.98 -1.54
CA ALA A 255 14.64 8.09 -2.59
C ALA A 255 13.22 8.43 -3.06
N LEU A 256 12.30 8.70 -2.13
CA LEU A 256 10.92 9.07 -2.49
C LEU A 256 10.84 10.44 -3.19
N ARG A 257 11.85 11.29 -3.06
CA ARG A 257 11.99 12.55 -3.81
C ARG A 257 12.49 12.37 -5.24
N THR A 258 12.83 11.15 -5.67
CA THR A 258 13.17 10.85 -7.07
C THR A 258 11.99 10.21 -7.80
N LYS A 259 11.86 10.48 -9.10
CA LYS A 259 10.82 9.87 -9.93
C LYS A 259 11.03 8.36 -10.03
N GLU A 260 12.29 7.93 -10.05
CA GLU A 260 12.72 6.54 -10.11
C GLU A 260 12.36 5.79 -8.83
N GLY A 261 12.46 6.42 -7.66
CA GLY A 261 12.06 5.83 -6.39
C GLY A 261 10.55 5.62 -6.32
N GLN A 262 9.76 6.59 -6.78
CA GLN A 262 8.31 6.43 -6.90
C GLN A 262 7.94 5.34 -7.91
N ARG A 263 8.61 5.31 -9.08
CA ARG A 263 8.44 4.26 -10.09
C ARG A 263 8.79 2.88 -9.54
N TRP A 264 9.81 2.77 -8.69
CA TRP A 264 10.15 1.52 -8.03
C TRP A 264 9.00 1.02 -7.15
N VAL A 265 8.43 1.90 -6.32
CA VAL A 265 7.27 1.57 -5.46
C VAL A 265 6.06 1.14 -6.28
N PHE A 266 5.79 1.83 -7.40
CA PHE A 266 4.71 1.47 -8.33
C PHE A 266 4.93 0.11 -9.01
N ARG A 267 6.15 -0.17 -9.48
CA ARG A 267 6.49 -1.47 -10.09
C ARG A 267 6.34 -2.60 -9.08
N LEU A 268 6.83 -2.42 -7.86
CA LEU A 268 6.68 -3.42 -6.80
C LEU A 268 5.20 -3.74 -6.54
N TRP A 269 4.34 -2.72 -6.45
CA TRP A 269 2.89 -2.91 -6.32
C TRP A 269 2.33 -3.79 -7.45
N LEU A 270 2.70 -3.46 -8.69
CA LEU A 270 2.20 -4.15 -9.86
C LEU A 270 2.66 -5.61 -9.89
N GLU A 271 3.96 -5.85 -9.75
CA GLU A 271 4.55 -7.20 -9.78
C GLU A 271 4.05 -8.07 -8.63
N LYS A 272 3.94 -7.51 -7.42
CA LYS A 272 3.63 -8.29 -6.23
C LYS A 272 2.14 -8.60 -6.08
N TYR A 273 1.28 -7.66 -6.49
CA TYR A 273 -0.16 -7.75 -6.23
C TYR A 273 -0.98 -7.77 -7.52
N TRP A 274 -0.77 -6.81 -8.42
CA TRP A 274 -1.59 -6.68 -9.64
C TRP A 274 -1.40 -7.86 -10.60
N ASP A 275 -0.16 -8.17 -10.98
CA ASP A 275 0.16 -9.25 -11.92
C ASP A 275 -0.28 -10.61 -11.39
N LYS A 276 -0.17 -10.82 -10.08
CA LYS A 276 -0.68 -12.03 -9.44
C LYS A 276 -2.20 -12.10 -9.49
N SER A 277 -2.89 -10.96 -9.36
CA SER A 277 -4.35 -10.92 -9.46
C SER A 277 -4.78 -11.16 -10.92
N LEU A 278 -4.11 -10.56 -11.89
CA LEU A 278 -4.31 -10.84 -13.33
C LEU A 278 -4.15 -12.33 -13.66
N ALA A 279 -3.14 -12.99 -13.09
CA ALA A 279 -2.88 -14.40 -13.33
C ALA A 279 -3.87 -15.36 -12.61
N ARG A 280 -4.56 -14.89 -11.57
CA ARG A 280 -5.41 -15.72 -10.69
C ARG A 280 -6.90 -15.55 -10.95
N VAL A 281 -7.32 -14.36 -11.35
CA VAL A 281 -8.73 -14.08 -11.65
C VAL A 281 -9.13 -14.78 -12.95
N PRO A 282 -10.13 -15.68 -12.94
CA PRO A 282 -10.55 -16.37 -14.15
C PRO A 282 -11.16 -15.39 -15.17
N PRO A 283 -10.84 -15.55 -16.47
CA PRO A 283 -11.43 -14.71 -17.50
C PRO A 283 -12.96 -14.91 -17.58
N GLY A 284 -13.65 -13.94 -18.18
CA GLY A 284 -15.10 -13.97 -18.37
C GLY A 284 -15.76 -12.66 -17.94
N GLU A 285 -17.10 -12.65 -18.01
CA GLU A 285 -17.90 -11.53 -17.54
C GLU A 285 -17.60 -11.23 -16.06
N GLY A 286 -17.38 -9.95 -15.73
CA GLY A 286 -17.04 -9.50 -14.37
C GLY A 286 -15.59 -9.70 -13.94
N ALA A 287 -14.71 -10.23 -14.80
CA ALA A 287 -13.31 -10.47 -14.43
C ALA A 287 -12.56 -9.18 -14.06
N THR A 288 -12.84 -8.06 -14.73
CA THR A 288 -12.18 -6.78 -14.43
C THR A 288 -12.62 -6.23 -13.07
N GLU A 289 -13.90 -6.30 -12.76
CA GLU A 289 -14.44 -5.89 -11.47
C GLU A 289 -13.88 -6.76 -10.33
N GLU A 290 -13.83 -8.08 -10.54
CA GLU A 290 -13.18 -9.03 -9.62
C GLU A 290 -11.71 -8.69 -9.40
N LEU A 291 -10.97 -8.38 -10.47
CA LEU A 291 -9.55 -8.01 -10.44
C LEU A 291 -9.29 -6.77 -9.58
N LEU A 292 -10.13 -5.73 -9.73
CA LEU A 292 -10.04 -4.48 -8.98
C LEU A 292 -10.27 -4.66 -7.47
N ILE A 293 -11.08 -5.64 -7.07
CA ILE A 293 -11.26 -6.01 -5.66
C ILE A 293 -10.13 -6.93 -5.19
N ASN A 294 -9.80 -7.96 -5.97
CA ASN A 294 -8.83 -8.99 -5.61
C ASN A 294 -7.45 -8.39 -5.35
N VAL A 295 -7.00 -7.40 -6.14
CA VAL A 295 -5.69 -6.77 -5.92
C VAL A 295 -5.59 -6.10 -4.55
N ARG A 296 -6.66 -5.44 -4.08
CA ARG A 296 -6.69 -4.81 -2.76
C ARG A 296 -6.80 -5.85 -1.64
N LEU A 297 -7.58 -6.90 -1.85
CA LEU A 297 -7.64 -8.04 -0.94
C LEU A 297 -6.25 -8.68 -0.81
N ARG A 298 -5.59 -8.96 -1.94
CA ARG A 298 -4.26 -9.58 -2.03
C ARG A 298 -3.19 -8.73 -1.39
N ASN A 299 -3.25 -7.41 -1.54
CA ASN A 299 -2.36 -6.49 -0.83
C ASN A 299 -2.46 -6.61 0.69
N SER A 300 -3.66 -6.90 1.20
CA SER A 300 -3.88 -7.05 2.64
C SER A 300 -3.61 -8.47 3.13
N LEU A 301 -4.08 -9.47 2.37
CA LEU A 301 -4.19 -10.87 2.76
C LEU A 301 -4.10 -11.78 1.50
N PRO A 302 -2.89 -12.10 1.00
CA PRO A 302 -2.72 -12.88 -0.22
C PRO A 302 -3.45 -14.22 -0.24
N ALA A 303 -3.41 -14.96 0.88
CA ALA A 303 -4.06 -16.27 0.99
C ALA A 303 -5.59 -16.17 0.89
N CYS A 304 -6.19 -15.10 1.41
CA CYS A 304 -7.63 -14.87 1.29
C CYS A 304 -8.03 -14.48 -0.13
N ALA A 305 -7.20 -13.68 -0.81
CA ALA A 305 -7.39 -13.38 -2.22
C ALA A 305 -7.34 -14.63 -3.11
N ASP A 306 -6.43 -15.55 -2.83
CA ASP A 306 -6.35 -16.84 -3.55
C ASP A 306 -7.56 -17.74 -3.26
N LYS A 307 -8.08 -17.72 -2.04
CA LYS A 307 -9.28 -18.47 -1.68
C LYS A 307 -10.55 -17.88 -2.31
N ALA A 308 -10.65 -16.56 -2.38
CA ALA A 308 -11.82 -15.87 -2.90
C ALA A 308 -12.10 -16.23 -4.37
N VAL A 309 -11.08 -16.16 -5.24
CA VAL A 309 -11.21 -16.42 -6.68
C VAL A 309 -11.61 -17.87 -7.03
N LEU A 310 -11.42 -18.81 -6.10
CA LEU A 310 -11.76 -20.22 -6.28
C LEU A 310 -13.21 -20.55 -5.96
N ALA A 311 -13.92 -19.69 -5.22
CA ALA A 311 -15.32 -19.94 -4.91
C ALA A 311 -16.22 -19.63 -6.13
N PRO A 312 -17.31 -20.38 -6.33
CA PRO A 312 -18.19 -20.17 -7.49
C PRO A 312 -18.90 -18.81 -7.40
N ALA A 313 -19.12 -18.19 -8.56
CA ALA A 313 -19.94 -17.00 -8.74
C ALA A 313 -20.71 -17.13 -10.06
N LEU A 314 -21.96 -16.69 -10.08
CA LEU A 314 -22.86 -16.89 -11.22
C LEU A 314 -22.77 -15.76 -12.26
N ASP A 315 -22.43 -14.55 -11.82
CA ASP A 315 -22.40 -13.34 -12.64
C ASP A 315 -21.32 -12.37 -12.12
N ALA A 316 -21.22 -11.20 -12.76
CA ALA A 316 -20.22 -10.18 -12.41
C ALA A 316 -20.41 -9.62 -10.99
N ASP A 317 -21.65 -9.42 -10.56
CA ASP A 317 -21.97 -8.90 -9.22
C ASP A 317 -21.60 -9.92 -8.15
N GLY A 318 -21.92 -11.20 -8.38
CA GLY A 318 -21.56 -12.32 -7.54
C GLY A 318 -20.05 -12.51 -7.42
N ARG A 319 -19.28 -12.26 -8.48
CA ARG A 319 -17.80 -12.27 -8.41
C ARG A 319 -17.28 -11.21 -7.45
N VAL A 320 -17.77 -9.97 -7.56
CA VAL A 320 -17.41 -8.86 -6.65
C VAL A 320 -17.83 -9.18 -5.21
N GLN A 321 -19.08 -9.62 -5.01
CA GLN A 321 -19.61 -9.93 -3.67
C GLN A 321 -18.80 -11.03 -2.99
N ARG A 322 -18.43 -12.08 -3.72
CA ARG A 322 -17.63 -13.19 -3.21
C ARG A 322 -16.25 -12.75 -2.70
N GLU A 323 -15.58 -11.85 -3.42
CA GLU A 323 -14.30 -11.28 -2.97
C GLU A 323 -14.47 -10.47 -1.66
N LEU A 324 -15.54 -9.67 -1.57
CA LEU A 324 -15.87 -8.89 -0.38
C LEU A 324 -16.24 -9.80 0.81
N ASP A 325 -17.02 -10.85 0.59
CA ASP A 325 -17.41 -11.81 1.62
C ASP A 325 -16.21 -12.56 2.19
N GLU A 326 -15.27 -12.96 1.34
CA GLU A 326 -14.05 -13.59 1.81
C GLU A 326 -13.16 -12.61 2.58
N TYR A 327 -13.13 -11.34 2.16
CA TYR A 327 -12.42 -10.32 2.92
C TYR A 327 -13.05 -10.09 4.31
N ALA A 328 -14.38 -10.06 4.39
CA ALA A 328 -15.12 -9.92 5.64
C ALA A 328 -14.79 -11.04 6.64
N LYS A 329 -14.65 -12.28 6.15
CA LYS A 329 -14.24 -13.43 6.98
C LYS A 329 -12.81 -13.30 7.48
N CYS A 330 -11.89 -12.89 6.62
CA CYS A 330 -10.47 -12.87 6.97
C CYS A 330 -10.03 -11.63 7.76
N ALA A 331 -10.72 -10.50 7.61
CA ALA A 331 -10.38 -9.24 8.28
C ALA A 331 -11.63 -8.46 8.70
N PRO A 332 -12.49 -9.02 9.56
CA PRO A 332 -13.77 -8.41 9.92
C PRO A 332 -13.62 -6.97 10.45
N SER A 333 -12.61 -6.72 11.29
CA SER A 333 -12.37 -5.38 11.85
C SER A 333 -11.84 -4.34 10.86
N ALA A 334 -11.34 -4.76 9.70
CA ALA A 334 -10.86 -3.88 8.64
C ALA A 334 -11.86 -3.77 7.47
N TYR A 335 -12.70 -4.78 7.29
CA TYR A 335 -13.69 -4.89 6.22
C TYR A 335 -14.64 -3.69 6.20
N ASP A 336 -15.28 -3.38 7.32
CA ASP A 336 -16.29 -2.30 7.39
C ASP A 336 -15.76 -0.96 6.89
N ARG A 337 -14.50 -0.66 7.23
CA ARG A 337 -13.82 0.59 6.84
C ARG A 337 -13.29 0.58 5.41
N ARG A 338 -13.06 -0.59 4.81
CA ARG A 338 -12.31 -0.71 3.55
C ARG A 338 -13.17 -1.15 2.37
N ARG A 339 -14.30 -1.84 2.61
CA ARG A 339 -15.18 -2.36 1.56
C ARG A 339 -15.62 -1.28 0.57
N ALA A 340 -15.99 -0.12 1.08
CA ALA A 340 -16.46 0.99 0.25
C ALA A 340 -15.33 1.57 -0.63
N LEU A 341 -14.11 1.66 -0.08
CA LEU A 341 -12.94 2.09 -0.83
C LEU A 341 -12.50 1.07 -1.89
N MET A 342 -12.69 -0.23 -1.62
CA MET A 342 -12.47 -1.29 -2.61
C MET A 342 -13.43 -1.15 -3.80
N LEU A 343 -14.65 -0.70 -3.56
CA LEU A 343 -15.69 -0.56 -4.58
C LEU A 343 -15.52 0.68 -5.48
N ARG A 344 -14.84 1.73 -5.03
CA ARG A 344 -14.60 2.95 -5.83
C ARG A 344 -14.08 2.67 -7.26
N PRO A 345 -12.98 1.93 -7.47
CA PRO A 345 -12.50 1.64 -8.82
C PRO A 345 -13.49 0.79 -9.63
N VAL A 346 -14.25 -0.10 -9.00
CA VAL A 346 -15.25 -0.95 -9.69
C VAL A 346 -16.42 -0.11 -10.21
N VAL A 347 -16.94 0.77 -9.36
CA VAL A 347 -18.05 1.66 -9.73
C VAL A 347 -17.65 2.62 -10.86
N LEU A 348 -16.43 3.15 -10.83
CA LEU A 348 -15.90 3.98 -11.92
C LEU A 348 -15.70 3.18 -13.20
N TYR A 349 -15.17 1.95 -13.10
CA TYR A 349 -15.01 1.06 -14.25
C TYR A 349 -16.35 0.83 -14.95
N ARG A 350 -17.39 0.44 -14.22
CA ARG A 350 -18.72 0.20 -14.80
C ARG A 350 -19.33 1.45 -15.41
N HIS A 351 -19.28 2.57 -14.69
CA HIS A 351 -19.79 3.85 -15.18
C HIS A 351 -19.17 4.26 -16.52
N PHE A 352 -17.83 4.23 -16.62
CA PHE A 352 -17.16 4.68 -17.83
C PHE A 352 -17.20 3.67 -18.98
N THR A 353 -17.37 2.38 -18.70
CA THR A 353 -17.55 1.35 -19.72
C THR A 353 -19.00 1.18 -20.18
N GLY A 354 -19.96 1.81 -19.50
CA GLY A 354 -21.39 1.71 -19.80
C GLY A 354 -22.04 0.43 -19.25
N ALA A 355 -21.36 -0.29 -18.37
CA ALA A 355 -21.93 -1.46 -17.70
C ALA A 355 -22.98 -1.04 -16.66
N PRO A 356 -23.98 -1.89 -16.38
CA PRO A 356 -24.99 -1.61 -15.35
C PRO A 356 -24.36 -1.35 -13.97
N PRO A 357 -24.95 -0.47 -13.14
CA PRO A 357 -24.50 -0.28 -11.76
C PRO A 357 -24.45 -1.59 -10.98
N LEU A 358 -23.50 -1.70 -10.04
CA LEU A 358 -23.43 -2.85 -9.13
C LEU A 358 -24.71 -2.96 -8.30
N ASN A 359 -25.34 -4.14 -8.34
CA ASN A 359 -26.46 -4.50 -7.49
C ASN A 359 -25.98 -5.41 -6.37
N ILE A 360 -25.13 -4.85 -5.49
CA ILE A 360 -24.65 -5.52 -4.28
C ILE A 360 -25.22 -4.81 -3.07
N THR A 361 -25.66 -5.58 -2.08
CA THR A 361 -26.20 -5.04 -0.82
C THR A 361 -25.10 -4.28 -0.08
N GLN A 362 -25.27 -2.96 0.08
CA GLN A 362 -24.34 -2.12 0.84
C GLN A 362 -24.44 -2.39 2.35
#